data_AF-A0A522GQW1-F1
#
_entry.id   AF-A0A522GQW1-F1
#
_cell.length_a   1.000
_cell.length_b   1.000
_cell.length_c   1.000
_cell.angle_alpha   90.00
_cell.angle_beta   90.00
_cell.angle_gamma   90.00
#
_symmetry.space_group_name_H-M   'P 1'
#
loop_
_entity.id
_entity.type
_entity.pdbx_description
1 polymer ?
#
loop_
_entity_poly.entity_id
_entity_poly.type
_entity_poly.pdbx_seq_one_letter_code
_entity_poly.pdbx_strand_id
1 'polypeptide(L)' 'LHLVGRNGMHKYNNQDHAMMTGLLTAANIIAGEPIYDVWHVNEDAEYGESGLSGAQEALKSLRLVPKKAA' A
#
# COMPACT_ATOMS: atom_id res chain seq x y z
N LEU A 1 13.98 5.48 12.66
CA LEU A 1 14.34 5.12 11.27
C LEU A 1 13.22 4.23 10.73
N HIS A 2 12.68 4.49 9.55
CA HIS A 2 11.62 3.68 8.93
C HIS A 2 12.12 3.06 7.62
N LEU A 3 11.98 1.75 7.51
CA LEU A 3 12.37 0.98 6.34
C LEU A 3 11.14 0.77 5.46
N VAL A 4 11.19 1.24 4.21
CA VAL A 4 10.06 1.21 3.28
C VAL A 4 10.52 0.82 1.88
N GLY A 5 9.56 0.37 1.07
CA GLY A 5 9.79 -0.05 -0.30
C GLY A 5 10.62 -1.34 -0.42
N ARG A 6 10.87 -1.74 -1.67
CA ARG A 6 11.50 -3.03 -2.02
C ARG A 6 12.86 -3.23 -1.33
N ASN A 7 13.75 -2.25 -1.44
CA ASN A 7 15.11 -2.35 -0.91
C ASN A 7 15.17 -2.08 0.60
N GLY A 8 14.39 -1.12 1.10
CA GLY A 8 14.38 -0.79 2.53
C GLY A 8 13.87 -1.95 3.36
N MET A 9 12.83 -2.64 2.89
CA MET A 9 12.24 -3.78 3.60
C MET A 9 12.82 -5.13 3.20
N HIS A 10 13.64 -5.18 2.14
CA HIS A 10 14.17 -6.42 1.55
C HIS A 10 13.08 -7.44 1.19
N LYS A 11 11.96 -6.95 0.65
CA LYS A 11 10.82 -7.76 0.17
C LYS A 11 10.67 -7.58 -1.32
N TYR A 12 10.52 -8.68 -2.05
CA TYR A 12 10.05 -8.61 -3.42
C TYR A 12 8.57 -8.19 -3.37
N ASN A 13 8.30 -7.03 -3.95
CA ASN A 13 6.99 -6.38 -3.94
C ASN A 13 6.89 -5.61 -5.25
N ASN A 14 5.76 -5.70 -5.95
CA ASN A 14 5.45 -4.85 -7.09
C ASN A 14 5.51 -3.35 -6.75
N GLN A 15 5.64 -2.49 -7.77
CA GLN A 15 5.95 -1.07 -7.58
C GLN A 15 4.90 -0.35 -6.72
N ASP A 16 3.63 -0.66 -6.94
CA ASP A 16 2.48 -0.18 -6.18
C ASP A 16 2.54 -0.62 -4.71
N HIS A 17 2.88 -1.87 -4.43
CA HIS A 17 3.07 -2.35 -3.06
C HIS A 17 4.25 -1.65 -2.37
N ALA A 18 5.37 -1.47 -3.09
CA ALA A 18 6.51 -0.73 -2.57
C ALA A 18 6.15 0.73 -2.26
N MET A 19 5.38 1.41 -3.13
CA MET A 19 4.90 2.77 -2.87
C MET A 19 3.92 2.82 -1.68
N MET A 20 3.02 1.84 -1.56
CA MET A 20 2.04 1.76 -0.47
C MET A 20 2.72 1.73 0.90
N THR A 21 3.82 0.96 1.07
CA THR A 21 4.57 0.92 2.33
C THR A 21 5.11 2.29 2.75
N GLY A 22 5.49 3.14 1.78
CA GLY A 22 5.92 4.51 2.03
C GLY A 22 4.77 5.41 2.49
N LEU A 23 3.62 5.32 1.84
CA LEU A 23 2.43 6.11 2.18
C LEU A 23 1.88 5.76 3.57
N LEU A 24 1.75 4.47 3.88
CA LEU A 24 1.28 4.00 5.19
C LEU A 24 2.25 4.37 6.32
N THR A 25 3.56 4.31 6.05
CA THR A 25 4.58 4.79 6.99
C THR A 25 4.44 6.29 7.26
N ALA A 26 4.24 7.10 6.23
CA ALA A 26 4.01 8.54 6.39
C ALA A 26 2.75 8.82 7.21
N ALA A 27 1.67 8.05 7.02
CA ALA A 27 0.45 8.17 7.81
C ALA A 27 0.68 7.86 9.30
N ASN A 28 1.44 6.81 9.63
CA ASN A 28 1.82 6.51 11.02
C ASN A 28 2.62 7.65 11.66
N ILE A 29 3.56 8.25 10.91
CA ILE A 29 4.37 9.37 11.40
C ILE A 29 3.48 10.58 11.72
N ILE A 30 2.54 10.91 10.82
CA ILE A 30 1.60 12.03 11.01
C ILE A 30 0.67 11.77 12.20
N ALA A 31 0.21 10.53 12.37
CA ALA A 31 -0.64 10.14 13.49
C ALA A 31 0.09 10.09 14.84
N GLY A 32 1.42 9.97 14.82
CA GLY A 32 2.22 9.78 16.05
C GLY A 32 2.08 8.39 16.67
N GLU A 33 1.44 7.43 15.98
CA GLU A 33 1.21 6.07 16.45
C GLU A 33 1.20 5.05 15.29
N PRO A 34 1.49 3.76 15.54
CA PRO A 34 1.57 2.75 14.49
C PRO A 34 0.18 2.20 14.11
N ILE A 35 -0.61 3.00 13.39
CA ILE A 35 -1.95 2.63 12.89
C ILE A 35 -1.88 1.49 11.86
N TYR A 36 -0.83 1.48 11.04
CA TYR A 36 -0.63 0.50 9.97
C TYR A 36 0.64 -0.32 10.18
N ASP A 37 0.53 -1.64 10.06
CA ASP A 37 1.71 -2.50 9.95
C ASP A 37 2.12 -2.69 8.49
N VAL A 38 3.15 -1.96 8.09
CA VAL A 38 3.66 -1.97 6.71
C VAL A 38 4.32 -3.29 6.33
N TRP A 39 4.75 -4.12 7.30
CA TRP A 39 5.35 -5.42 7.01
C TRP A 39 4.35 -6.44 6.47
N HIS A 40 3.05 -6.22 6.71
CA HIS A 40 1.97 -7.04 6.17
C HIS A 40 1.57 -6.69 4.73
N VAL A 41 2.17 -5.66 4.12
CA VAL A 41 1.99 -5.38 2.68
C VAL A 41 2.76 -6.42 1.86
N ASN A 42 2.04 -7.32 1.20
CA ASN A 42 2.58 -8.47 0.46
C ASN A 42 2.17 -8.47 -1.02
N GLU A 43 3.06 -8.99 -1.88
CA GLU A 43 2.81 -9.32 -3.28
C GLU A 43 1.74 -10.41 -3.45
N ASP A 44 1.65 -11.37 -2.53
CA ASP A 44 0.65 -12.45 -2.54
C ASP A 44 -0.80 -11.98 -2.31
N ALA A 45 -1.01 -10.67 -2.10
CA ALA A 45 -2.34 -10.06 -2.20
C ALA A 45 -2.80 -9.92 -3.67
N GLU A 46 -2.00 -10.39 -4.64
CA GLU A 46 -2.46 -10.71 -5.99
C GLU A 46 -3.64 -11.68 -5.93
N TYR A 47 -4.84 -11.10 -5.98
CA TYR A 47 -6.10 -11.67 -6.47
C TYR A 47 -6.10 -13.20 -6.62
N GLY A 48 -6.10 -13.92 -5.50
CA GLY A 48 -6.81 -15.19 -5.45
C GLY A 48 -8.27 -14.88 -5.74
N GLU A 49 -8.89 -15.61 -6.67
CA GLU A 49 -10.31 -15.49 -7.06
C GLU A 49 -11.30 -15.84 -5.93
N SER A 50 -10.99 -15.50 -4.68
CA SER A 50 -11.81 -15.71 -3.51
C SER A 50 -11.72 -14.50 -2.57
N GLY A 51 -12.45 -13.44 -2.88
CA GLY A 51 -12.82 -12.45 -1.85
C GLY A 51 -12.92 -11.01 -2.34
N LEU A 52 -13.96 -10.72 -3.12
CA LEU A 52 -14.36 -9.37 -3.53
C LEU A 52 -14.63 -8.37 -2.38
N SER A 53 -14.42 -8.74 -1.10
CA SER A 53 -14.72 -7.86 0.05
C SER A 53 -13.58 -6.91 0.44
N GLY A 54 -12.31 -7.34 0.36
CA GLY A 54 -11.18 -6.53 0.86
C GLY A 54 -10.71 -5.44 -0.12
N ALA A 55 -10.74 -5.72 -1.42
CA ALA A 55 -10.23 -4.81 -2.44
C ALA A 55 -11.12 -3.55 -2.61
N GLN A 56 -12.43 -3.66 -2.35
CA GLN A 56 -13.36 -2.53 -2.49
C GLN A 56 -13.19 -1.47 -1.40
N GLU A 57 -12.79 -1.82 -0.19
CA GLU A 57 -12.52 -0.85 0.88
C GLU A 57 -11.21 -0.10 0.64
N ALA A 58 -10.16 -0.79 0.19
CA ALA A 58 -8.87 -0.16 -0.13
C ALA A 58 -8.94 0.76 -1.38
N LEU A 59 -9.76 0.39 -2.39
CA LEU A 59 -9.94 1.22 -3.60
C LEU A 59 -10.80 2.46 -3.39
N LYS A 60 -11.63 2.52 -2.34
CA LYS A 60 -12.48 3.70 -2.07
C LYS A 60 -11.67 4.94 -1.70
N SER A 61 -10.43 4.80 -1.20
CA SER A 61 -9.67 5.95 -0.69
C SER A 61 -8.73 6.63 -1.69
N LEU A 62 -8.34 5.99 -2.81
CA LEU A 62 -7.18 6.51 -3.58
C LEU A 62 -7.17 6.31 -5.11
N ARG A 63 -8.29 6.50 -5.83
CA ARG A 63 -8.21 6.62 -7.29
C ARG A 63 -8.83 7.89 -7.88
N LEU A 64 -8.18 9.02 -7.60
CA LEU A 64 -8.10 10.10 -8.58
C LEU A 64 -7.12 9.66 -9.68
N VAL A 65 -7.63 8.95 -10.69
CA VAL A 65 -6.87 8.71 -11.92
C VAL A 65 -7.00 9.97 -12.78
N PRO A 66 -5.90 10.70 -13.08
CA PRO A 66 -5.97 11.81 -14.02
C PRO A 66 -6.42 11.28 -15.38
N LYS A 67 -7.55 11.80 -15.87
CA LYS A 67 -7.99 11.54 -17.24
C LYS A 67 -7.24 12.51 -18.16
N LYS A 68 -6.83 12.03 -19.34
CA LYS A 68 -6.25 12.88 -20.38
C LYS A 68 -7.24 14.02 -20.68
N ALA A 69 -6.79 15.26 -20.52
CA ALA A 69 -7.55 16.42 -20.97
C ALA A 69 -7.69 16.33 -22.50
N ALA A 70 -8.93 16.39 -22.98
CA ALA A 70 -9.25 16.50 -24.39
C ALA A 70 -8.96 17.92 -24.89
#